data_AF-A0A2A8ZPZ4-F1
#
_entry.id   AF-A0A2A8ZPZ4-F1
#
_cell.length_a   1.000
_cell.length_b   1.000
_cell.length_c   1.000
_cell.angle_alpha   90.00
_cell.angle_beta   90.00
_cell.angle_gamma   90.00
#
_symmetry.space_group_name_H-M   'P 1'
#
loop_
_entity.id
_entity.type
_entity.pdbx_description
1 polymer ?
#
loop_
_entity_poly.entity_id
_entity_poly.type
_entity_poly.pdbx_seq_one_letter_code
_entity_poly.pdbx_strand_id
1 'polypeptide(L)'
;MSRIALDGNKTVYAYQEGRLEKKGYLYNCKNPQCSALLKIASINGVYGPYFTTKGTPKGHIQGCPYGVSNNAINTIYDDSNFDLEQFANKLFTKQQNESEKSRYGVNITSGNNQTPSIRPIKSVTQFYYFAKQHSETYLLGNVPLYKLLSDTRIQSKAHFSDLKTFNGTIIAEVIFAGYNRDNQQINVRPRFGVNSNMDLKFILHIDNEKIFNSLIKKILDKNKKPFVIFAKWDNTECKIYSQKQVVFPTIIN
;
A
#
# COMPACT_ATOMS: atom_id res chain seq x y z
N MET A 1 14.93 -2.49 8.43
CA MET A 1 15.90 -3.05 7.46
C MET A 1 15.15 -3.20 6.15
N SER A 2 15.66 -2.68 5.03
CA SER A 2 14.92 -2.76 3.77
C SER A 2 15.02 -4.16 3.17
N ARG A 3 13.93 -4.69 2.63
CA ARG A 3 13.93 -5.97 1.88
C ARG A 3 14.00 -5.78 0.37
N ILE A 4 13.85 -4.54 -0.09
CA ILE A 4 13.86 -4.16 -1.49
C ILE A 4 14.80 -2.98 -1.75
N ALA A 5 15.36 -2.93 -2.96
CA ALA A 5 16.20 -1.85 -3.45
C ALA A 5 16.05 -1.71 -4.97
N LEU A 6 16.78 -0.77 -5.56
CA LEU A 6 16.89 -0.61 -7.00
C LEU A 6 18.31 -0.93 -7.46
N ASP A 7 18.44 -1.78 -8.47
CA ASP A 7 19.66 -1.93 -9.28
C ASP A 7 19.43 -1.23 -10.62
N GLY A 8 20.07 -0.08 -10.82
CA GLY A 8 19.65 0.89 -11.85
C GLY A 8 18.17 1.26 -11.67
N ASN A 9 17.34 0.92 -12.66
CA ASN A 9 15.88 1.14 -12.63
C ASN A 9 15.08 -0.12 -12.23
N LYS A 10 15.74 -1.24 -11.97
CA LYS A 10 15.09 -2.52 -11.67
C LYS A 10 14.88 -2.67 -10.17
N THR A 11 13.66 -3.02 -9.75
CA THR A 11 13.42 -3.43 -8.35
C THR A 11 14.02 -4.80 -8.09
N VAL A 12 14.84 -4.91 -7.05
CA VAL A 12 15.49 -6.14 -6.61
C VAL A 12 15.13 -6.47 -5.17
N TYR A 13 15.14 -7.75 -4.84
CA TYR A 13 14.76 -8.27 -3.53
C TYR A 13 15.97 -8.89 -2.84
N ALA A 14 16.17 -8.55 -1.56
CA ALA A 14 17.37 -8.99 -0.84
C ALA A 14 17.51 -10.52 -0.79
N TYR A 15 16.39 -11.27 -0.75
CA TYR A 15 16.45 -12.73 -0.74
C TYR A 15 16.93 -13.34 -2.07
N GLN A 16 16.70 -12.66 -3.20
CA GLN A 16 17.18 -13.08 -4.52
C GLN A 16 18.64 -12.69 -4.68
N GLU A 17 18.96 -11.43 -4.42
CA GLU A 17 20.32 -10.88 -4.50
C GLU A 17 21.30 -11.60 -3.56
N GLY A 18 20.82 -12.05 -2.39
CA GLY A 18 21.62 -12.80 -1.43
C GLY A 18 22.11 -14.15 -1.97
N ARG A 19 21.43 -14.70 -2.97
CA ARG A 19 21.74 -16.00 -3.59
C ARG A 19 22.62 -15.88 -4.84
N LEU A 20 22.89 -14.68 -5.33
CA LEU A 20 23.72 -14.47 -6.52
C LEU A 20 25.20 -14.65 -6.20
N GLU A 21 25.93 -15.30 -7.11
CA GLU A 21 27.39 -15.47 -7.04
C GLU A 21 28.12 -14.13 -7.20
N LYS A 22 27.68 -13.29 -8.15
CA LYS A 22 28.13 -11.92 -8.33
C LYS A 22 27.04 -10.95 -7.87
N LYS A 23 27.34 -10.21 -6.81
CA LYS A 23 26.41 -9.27 -6.18
C LYS A 23 26.64 -7.87 -6.73
N GLY A 24 25.57 -7.10 -6.92
CA GLY A 24 25.70 -5.65 -7.06
C GLY A 24 26.43 -5.06 -5.84
N TYR A 25 27.42 -4.19 -6.09
CA TYR A 25 28.21 -3.56 -5.02
C TYR A 25 27.37 -2.56 -4.21
N LEU A 26 26.50 -1.81 -4.89
CA LEU A 26 25.63 -0.80 -4.31
C LEU A 26 24.29 -0.76 -5.05
N TYR A 27 23.21 -0.68 -4.29
CA TYR A 27 21.84 -0.53 -4.78
C TYR A 27 21.29 0.82 -4.34
N ASN A 28 20.34 1.37 -5.08
CA ASN A 28 19.68 2.62 -4.71
C ASN A 28 18.45 2.36 -3.83
N CYS A 29 18.14 3.31 -2.96
CA CYS A 29 16.85 3.32 -2.27
C CYS A 29 15.71 3.48 -3.28
N LYS A 30 14.60 2.75 -3.07
CA LYS A 30 13.40 2.87 -3.92
C LYS A 30 12.67 4.20 -3.74
N ASN A 31 12.91 4.93 -2.65
CA ASN A 31 12.34 6.27 -2.51
C ASN A 31 13.10 7.22 -3.46
N PRO A 32 12.46 7.80 -4.50
CA PRO A 32 13.15 8.66 -5.47
C PRO A 32 13.71 9.93 -4.83
N GLN A 33 13.18 10.35 -3.68
CA GLN A 33 13.69 11.48 -2.90
C GLN A 33 14.86 11.10 -1.98
N CYS A 34 15.28 9.84 -1.97
CA CYS A 34 16.32 9.33 -1.08
C CYS A 34 17.50 8.80 -1.90
N SER A 35 18.62 9.54 -1.89
CA SER A 35 19.86 9.14 -2.55
C SER A 35 20.66 8.10 -1.76
N ALA A 36 20.02 7.32 -0.88
CA ALA A 36 20.71 6.36 -0.04
C ALA A 36 21.25 5.20 -0.89
N LEU A 37 22.49 4.83 -0.60
CA LEU A 37 23.13 3.67 -1.21
C LEU A 37 23.02 2.53 -0.23
N LEU A 38 22.71 1.36 -0.76
CA LEU A 38 22.40 0.17 0.00
C LEU A 38 23.36 -0.93 -0.41
N LYS A 39 23.75 -1.76 0.54
CA LYS A 39 24.39 -3.04 0.24
C LYS A 39 23.61 -4.16 0.90
N ILE A 40 23.76 -5.36 0.37
CA ILE A 40 23.17 -6.54 0.98
C ILE A 40 23.96 -6.94 2.23
N ALA A 41 23.23 -7.30 3.29
CA ALA A 41 23.77 -7.76 4.56
C ALA A 41 23.02 -9.02 5.02
N SER A 42 23.60 -9.71 6.01
CA SER A 42 23.02 -10.92 6.62
C SER A 42 22.71 -12.03 5.61
N ILE A 43 23.64 -12.24 4.67
CA ILE A 43 23.48 -13.27 3.63
C ILE A 43 23.45 -14.68 4.25
N ASN A 44 24.40 -14.93 5.16
CA ASN A 44 24.54 -16.16 5.95
C ASN A 44 24.30 -15.90 7.44
N GLY A 45 23.54 -14.85 7.78
CA GLY A 45 23.35 -14.42 9.16
C GLY A 45 22.12 -15.05 9.80
N VAL A 46 21.94 -14.78 11.09
CA VAL A 46 20.74 -15.20 11.86
C VAL A 46 19.46 -14.59 11.29
N TYR A 47 19.57 -13.42 10.65
CA TYR A 47 18.47 -12.78 9.94
C TYR A 47 18.56 -13.12 8.45
N GLY A 48 17.42 -13.32 7.78
CA GLY A 48 17.41 -13.42 6.32
C GLY A 48 18.00 -12.16 5.66
N PRO A 49 18.48 -12.24 4.40
CA PRO A 49 19.19 -11.15 3.74
C PRO A 49 18.38 -9.85 3.67
N TYR A 50 19.02 -8.71 3.88
CA TYR A 50 18.39 -7.38 3.80
C TYR A 50 19.34 -6.32 3.25
N PHE A 51 18.78 -5.23 2.75
CA PHE A 51 19.51 -4.04 2.33
C PHE A 51 19.74 -3.10 3.51
N THR A 52 20.98 -2.62 3.61
CA THR A 52 21.42 -1.70 4.67
C THR A 52 22.27 -0.57 4.11
N THR A 53 22.16 0.61 4.73
CA THR A 53 23.07 1.72 4.51
C THR A 53 24.34 1.62 5.38
N LYS A 54 24.41 0.66 6.32
CA LYS A 54 25.55 0.53 7.24
C LYS A 54 26.84 0.28 6.45
N GLY A 55 27.80 1.19 6.56
CA GLY A 55 29.06 1.11 5.80
C GLY A 55 28.87 1.30 4.30
N THR A 56 27.97 2.20 3.93
CA THR A 56 27.81 2.76 2.57
C THR A 56 27.96 4.28 2.64
N PRO A 57 28.29 4.97 1.53
CA PRO A 57 28.57 6.41 1.55
C PRO A 57 27.34 7.30 1.84
N LYS A 58 26.12 6.83 1.57
CA LYS A 58 24.90 7.64 1.67
C LYS A 58 23.84 6.93 2.50
N GLY A 59 23.56 7.47 3.68
CA GLY A 59 22.48 7.01 4.55
C GLY A 59 21.10 7.40 4.03
N HIS A 60 20.06 6.83 4.64
CA HIS A 60 18.70 7.27 4.42
C HIS A 60 18.49 8.70 4.93
N ILE A 61 17.70 9.49 4.20
CA ILE A 61 17.16 10.74 4.72
C ILE A 61 16.26 10.45 5.93
N GLN A 62 16.13 11.41 6.84
CA GLN A 62 15.24 11.29 7.99
C GLN A 62 13.81 10.98 7.52
N GLY A 63 13.16 10.00 8.14
CA GLY A 63 11.80 9.60 7.78
C GLY A 63 11.69 8.81 6.47
N CYS A 64 12.80 8.35 5.88
CA CYS A 64 12.73 7.53 4.67
C CYS A 64 11.88 6.26 4.92
N PRO A 65 10.90 5.97 4.06
CA PRO A 65 10.01 4.81 4.20
C PRO A 65 10.71 3.45 4.17
N TYR A 66 11.85 3.40 3.48
CA TYR A 66 12.72 2.22 3.38
C TYR A 66 13.84 2.24 4.44
N GLY A 67 13.93 3.33 5.20
CA GLY A 67 14.74 3.41 6.41
C GLY A 67 14.20 2.52 7.52
N VAL A 68 15.01 2.26 8.53
CA VAL A 68 14.74 1.30 9.61
C VAL A 68 13.57 1.78 10.50
N SER A 69 12.32 1.62 10.06
CA SER A 69 11.15 1.89 10.93
C SER A 69 9.77 1.48 10.42
N ASN A 70 9.55 1.13 9.13
CA ASN A 70 8.20 0.80 8.68
C ASN A 70 8.03 -0.69 8.31
N ASN A 71 7.54 -1.49 9.26
CA ASN A 71 7.41 -2.95 9.12
C ASN A 71 6.59 -3.36 7.88
N ALA A 72 5.54 -2.61 7.54
CA ALA A 72 4.65 -2.96 6.44
C ALA A 72 5.32 -2.87 5.05
N ILE A 73 6.24 -1.92 4.84
CA ILE A 73 7.00 -1.77 3.58
C ILE A 73 8.19 -2.73 3.51
N ASN A 74 8.59 -3.30 4.62
CA ASN A 74 9.70 -4.23 4.70
C ASN A 74 9.23 -5.69 4.80
N THR A 75 7.92 -5.94 4.69
CA THR A 75 7.33 -7.28 4.73
C THR A 75 7.26 -7.85 3.30
N ILE A 76 7.61 -9.13 3.16
CA ILE A 76 7.43 -9.90 1.92
C ILE A 76 6.05 -10.55 2.00
N TYR A 77 5.22 -10.31 1.01
CA TYR A 77 3.89 -10.90 0.93
C TYR A 77 3.85 -12.03 -0.09
N ASP A 78 3.05 -13.05 0.22
CA ASP A 78 2.62 -14.07 -0.74
C ASP A 78 1.42 -13.55 -1.50
N ASP A 79 1.53 -13.46 -2.81
CA ASP A 79 0.44 -13.10 -3.71
C ASP A 79 0.03 -14.25 -4.65
N SER A 80 0.66 -15.42 -4.53
CA SER A 80 0.40 -16.59 -5.39
C SER A 80 -1.06 -17.04 -5.42
N ASN A 81 -1.78 -16.82 -4.31
CA ASN A 81 -3.20 -17.15 -4.15
C ASN A 81 -4.05 -15.91 -3.83
N PHE A 82 -3.59 -14.71 -4.22
CA PHE A 82 -4.36 -13.50 -3.98
C PHE A 82 -5.56 -13.42 -4.92
N ASP A 83 -6.76 -13.44 -4.34
CA ASP A 83 -8.03 -13.25 -5.04
C ASP A 83 -8.62 -11.89 -4.64
N LEU A 84 -8.66 -10.97 -5.60
CA LEU A 84 -9.13 -9.59 -5.40
C LEU A 84 -10.60 -9.54 -5.00
N GLU A 85 -11.44 -10.39 -5.60
CA GLU A 85 -12.88 -10.41 -5.34
C GLU A 85 -13.17 -10.99 -3.95
N GLN A 86 -12.50 -12.08 -3.56
CA GLN A 86 -12.60 -12.59 -2.19
C GLN A 86 -12.07 -11.60 -1.16
N PHE A 87 -10.98 -10.91 -1.47
CA PHE A 87 -10.42 -9.88 -0.60
C PHE A 87 -11.40 -8.69 -0.44
N ALA A 88 -12.00 -8.24 -1.54
CA ALA A 88 -13.06 -7.23 -1.57
C ALA A 88 -14.28 -7.65 -0.75
N ASN A 89 -14.82 -8.84 -1.00
CA ASN A 89 -15.98 -9.36 -0.30
C ASN A 89 -15.76 -9.41 1.21
N LYS A 90 -14.59 -9.88 1.68
CA LYS A 90 -14.26 -9.87 3.12
C LYS A 90 -14.26 -8.47 3.75
N LEU A 91 -14.00 -7.43 2.98
CA LEU A 91 -13.94 -6.03 3.45
C LEU A 91 -15.26 -5.28 3.29
N PHE A 92 -16.06 -5.63 2.27
CA PHE A 92 -17.30 -4.95 1.89
C PHE A 92 -18.54 -5.57 2.53
N THR A 93 -18.48 -6.82 3.00
CA THR A 93 -19.60 -7.41 3.74
C THR A 93 -19.83 -6.59 5.01
N LYS A 94 -21.00 -5.94 5.06
CA LYS A 94 -21.56 -5.27 6.24
C LYS A 94 -21.45 -6.28 7.39
N GLN A 95 -20.65 -5.99 8.42
CA GLN A 95 -20.62 -6.83 9.62
C GLN A 95 -22.01 -6.75 10.27
N GLN A 96 -22.95 -7.57 9.81
CA GLN A 96 -23.99 -8.10 10.66
C GLN A 96 -23.33 -9.21 11.46
N ASN A 97 -23.44 -9.09 12.77
CA ASN A 97 -23.00 -10.01 13.83
C ASN A 97 -21.61 -9.73 14.42
N GLU A 98 -21.66 -8.94 15.49
CA GLU A 98 -20.84 -9.18 16.70
C GLU A 98 -21.20 -10.57 17.27
N SER A 99 -20.58 -11.61 16.75
CA SER A 99 -20.44 -12.98 17.31
C SER A 99 -19.95 -13.82 16.13
N GLU A 100 -18.67 -14.11 16.01
CA GLU A 100 -18.03 -15.19 16.74
C GLU A 100 -16.57 -14.83 17.04
N LYS A 101 -16.21 -14.81 18.33
CA LYS A 101 -14.83 -15.05 18.73
C LYS A 101 -14.50 -16.50 18.37
N SER A 102 -14.03 -16.77 17.15
CA SER A 102 -13.33 -18.02 16.89
C SER A 102 -12.01 -17.96 17.65
N ARG A 103 -12.01 -18.64 18.81
CA ARG A 103 -10.80 -18.97 19.56
C ARG A 103 -9.99 -19.96 18.72
N TYR A 104 -9.24 -19.48 17.74
CA TYR A 104 -8.04 -20.19 17.29
C TYR A 104 -6.88 -19.68 18.14
N GLY A 105 -6.78 -20.28 19.33
CA GLY A 105 -5.54 -20.27 20.09
C GLY A 105 -4.51 -21.05 19.29
N VAL A 106 -3.73 -20.36 18.46
CA VAL A 106 -2.46 -20.91 17.99
C VAL A 106 -1.50 -20.73 19.15
N ASN A 107 -1.20 -21.84 19.82
CA ASN A 107 -0.07 -21.92 20.75
C ASN A 107 1.17 -21.44 20.00
N ILE A 108 1.67 -20.26 20.36
CA ILE A 108 2.99 -19.80 19.93
C ILE A 108 3.99 -20.58 20.77
N THR A 109 4.39 -21.76 20.29
CA THR A 109 5.67 -22.33 20.69
C THR A 109 6.77 -21.45 20.12
N SER A 110 7.54 -20.83 21.00
CA SER A 110 8.77 -20.10 20.68
C SER A 110 9.78 -21.03 20.01
N GLY A 111 9.71 -21.11 18.69
CA GLY A 111 10.76 -21.69 17.84
C GLY A 111 11.56 -20.57 17.17
N ASN A 112 12.71 -20.24 17.75
CA ASN A 112 13.72 -19.39 17.12
C ASN A 112 14.28 -20.09 15.89
N ASN A 113 13.73 -19.81 14.71
CA ASN A 113 14.31 -20.05 13.39
C ASN A 113 13.47 -19.31 12.34
N GLN A 114 13.65 -18.00 12.17
CA GLN A 114 12.84 -17.21 11.24
C GLN A 114 13.54 -17.08 9.87
N THR A 115 13.31 -18.06 9.00
CA THR A 115 13.09 -17.75 7.58
C THR A 115 12.09 -16.59 7.50
N PRO A 116 12.26 -15.58 6.62
CA PRO A 116 11.29 -14.50 6.50
C PRO A 116 9.92 -15.14 6.28
N SER A 117 9.01 -15.02 7.24
CA SER A 117 7.69 -15.58 7.12
C SER A 117 7.02 -14.84 5.96
N ILE A 118 6.91 -15.51 4.82
CA ILE A 118 6.10 -15.08 3.70
C ILE A 118 4.65 -15.04 4.24
N ARG A 119 3.96 -13.90 4.12
CA ARG A 119 2.63 -13.70 4.70
C ARG A 119 1.61 -13.39 3.61
N PRO A 120 0.40 -13.95 3.66
CA PRO A 120 -0.64 -13.52 2.73
C PRO A 120 -1.10 -12.08 3.02
N ILE A 121 -1.61 -11.40 2.00
CA ILE A 121 -2.22 -10.07 2.11
C ILE A 121 -3.60 -10.20 2.76
N LYS A 122 -3.80 -9.58 3.93
CA LYS A 122 -5.02 -9.68 4.75
C LYS A 122 -5.71 -8.34 5.03
N SER A 123 -5.09 -7.21 4.69
CA SER A 123 -5.67 -5.87 4.92
C SER A 123 -5.34 -4.89 3.81
N VAL A 124 -6.16 -3.83 3.67
CA VAL A 124 -5.95 -2.78 2.66
C VAL A 124 -4.58 -2.11 2.83
N THR A 125 -4.11 -1.93 4.07
CA THR A 125 -2.77 -1.41 4.34
C THR A 125 -1.68 -2.31 3.76
N GLN A 126 -1.82 -3.63 3.91
CA GLN A 126 -0.86 -4.59 3.36
C GLN A 126 -0.92 -4.61 1.83
N PHE A 127 -2.13 -4.58 1.26
CA PHE A 127 -2.29 -4.52 -0.19
C PHE A 127 -1.68 -3.23 -0.77
N TYR A 128 -1.95 -2.07 -0.16
CA TYR A 128 -1.37 -0.79 -0.56
C TYR A 128 0.16 -0.85 -0.57
N TYR A 129 0.78 -1.28 0.54
CA TYR A 129 2.24 -1.33 0.59
C TYR A 129 2.84 -2.40 -0.33
N PHE A 130 2.18 -3.55 -0.50
CA PHE A 130 2.54 -4.52 -1.52
C PHE A 130 2.54 -3.89 -2.91
N ALA A 131 1.49 -3.18 -3.29
CA ALA A 131 1.39 -2.54 -4.59
C ALA A 131 2.47 -1.45 -4.79
N LYS A 132 2.82 -0.69 -3.74
CA LYS A 132 3.92 0.29 -3.77
C LYS A 132 5.31 -0.37 -3.80
N GLN A 133 5.46 -1.62 -3.38
CA GLN A 133 6.72 -2.38 -3.47
C GLN A 133 7.01 -2.91 -4.88
N HIS A 134 6.02 -3.02 -5.76
CA HIS A 134 6.17 -3.58 -7.11
C HIS A 134 6.18 -2.48 -8.20
N SER A 135 6.51 -2.87 -9.44
CA SER A 135 6.35 -2.01 -10.60
C SER A 135 4.88 -1.87 -10.97
N GLU A 136 4.53 -0.82 -11.70
CA GLU A 136 3.16 -0.59 -12.19
C GLU A 136 2.67 -1.71 -13.13
N THR A 137 3.60 -2.35 -13.85
CA THR A 137 3.34 -3.47 -14.76
C THR A 137 3.28 -4.83 -14.09
N TYR A 138 3.58 -4.92 -12.80
CA TYR A 138 3.53 -6.19 -12.06
C TYR A 138 2.11 -6.76 -12.09
N LEU A 139 1.99 -8.05 -12.37
CA LEU A 139 0.71 -8.75 -12.41
C LEU A 139 0.39 -9.28 -11.02
N LEU A 140 -0.70 -8.77 -10.43
CA LEU A 140 -1.29 -9.35 -9.24
C LEU A 140 -2.44 -10.27 -9.71
N GLY A 141 -2.20 -11.58 -9.64
CA GLY A 141 -2.98 -12.54 -10.44
C GLY A 141 -2.76 -12.26 -11.93
N ASN A 142 -3.82 -11.92 -12.66
CA ASN A 142 -3.77 -11.61 -14.09
C ASN A 142 -3.97 -10.11 -14.41
N VAL A 143 -3.98 -9.25 -13.40
CA VAL A 143 -4.26 -7.82 -13.57
C VAL A 143 -3.01 -7.00 -13.24
N PRO A 144 -2.55 -6.12 -14.14
CA PRO A 144 -1.42 -5.25 -13.85
C PRO A 144 -1.79 -4.20 -12.80
N LEU A 145 -0.85 -3.90 -11.90
CA LEU A 145 -1.07 -2.97 -10.80
C LEU A 145 -1.47 -1.56 -11.24
N TYR A 146 -1.09 -1.10 -12.44
CA TYR A 146 -1.51 0.21 -12.94
C TYR A 146 -3.03 0.33 -13.16
N LYS A 147 -3.75 -0.81 -13.29
CA LYS A 147 -5.22 -0.85 -13.37
C LYS A 147 -5.88 -0.99 -12.00
N LEU A 148 -5.14 -1.37 -10.97
CA LEU A 148 -5.66 -1.62 -9.63
C LEU A 148 -5.34 -0.48 -8.65
N LEU A 149 -4.17 0.15 -8.78
CA LEU A 149 -3.70 1.23 -7.92
C LEU A 149 -3.67 2.56 -8.67
N SER A 150 -4.63 3.42 -8.34
CA SER A 150 -4.65 4.82 -8.75
C SER A 150 -3.73 5.64 -7.84
N ASP A 151 -2.52 5.90 -8.31
CA ASP A 151 -1.54 6.78 -7.67
C ASP A 151 -0.83 7.69 -8.68
N THR A 152 0.28 8.29 -8.26
CA THR A 152 1.03 9.30 -9.02
C THR A 152 2.08 8.71 -9.97
N ARG A 153 2.23 7.38 -10.03
CA ARG A 153 3.19 6.73 -10.92
C ARG A 153 2.72 6.81 -12.38
N ILE A 154 3.63 6.66 -13.35
CA ILE A 154 3.42 7.16 -14.72
C ILE A 154 2.30 6.41 -15.46
N GLN A 155 2.31 5.08 -15.45
CA GLN A 155 1.30 4.26 -16.12
C GLN A 155 -0.04 4.27 -15.38
N SER A 156 -0.03 4.23 -14.04
CA SER A 156 -1.20 4.44 -13.20
C SER A 156 -1.84 5.78 -13.54
N LYS A 157 -1.06 6.86 -13.52
CA LYS A 157 -1.54 8.21 -13.86
C LYS A 157 -2.12 8.25 -15.27
N ALA A 158 -1.40 7.77 -16.28
CA ALA A 158 -1.87 7.77 -17.66
C ALA A 158 -3.21 7.02 -17.80
N HIS A 159 -3.28 5.79 -17.26
CA HIS A 159 -4.47 4.96 -17.31
C HIS A 159 -5.69 5.67 -16.72
N PHE A 160 -5.56 6.23 -15.51
CA PHE A 160 -6.69 6.84 -14.83
C PHE A 160 -7.00 8.27 -15.30
N SER A 161 -6.01 9.02 -15.79
CA SER A 161 -6.23 10.35 -16.36
C SER A 161 -6.97 10.31 -17.69
N ASP A 162 -6.73 9.27 -18.49
CA ASP A 162 -7.41 9.08 -19.77
C ASP A 162 -8.88 8.70 -19.54
N LEU A 163 -9.14 7.83 -18.57
CA LEU A 163 -10.49 7.39 -18.23
C LEU A 163 -11.30 8.47 -17.50
N LYS A 164 -10.65 9.28 -16.66
CA LYS A 164 -11.27 10.26 -15.75
C LYS A 164 -12.30 9.66 -14.76
N THR A 165 -12.44 8.34 -14.75
CA THR A 165 -13.38 7.56 -13.94
C THR A 165 -12.70 6.29 -13.45
N PHE A 166 -13.23 5.70 -12.36
CA PHE A 166 -12.80 4.42 -11.80
C PHE A 166 -13.92 3.39 -11.98
N ASN A 167 -13.61 2.27 -12.62
CA ASN A 167 -14.57 1.19 -12.80
C ASN A 167 -14.02 -0.10 -12.19
N GLY A 168 -14.76 -0.66 -11.23
CA GLY A 168 -14.41 -1.89 -10.53
C GLY A 168 -13.66 -1.70 -9.22
N THR A 169 -13.04 -2.77 -8.74
CA THR A 169 -12.37 -2.82 -7.43
C THR A 169 -10.99 -2.18 -7.51
N ILE A 170 -10.86 -0.94 -7.03
CA ILE A 170 -9.65 -0.12 -7.15
C ILE A 170 -9.19 0.37 -5.78
N ILE A 171 -7.88 0.40 -5.59
CA ILE A 171 -7.22 1.12 -4.50
C ILE A 171 -6.77 2.50 -5.00
N ALA A 172 -7.26 3.57 -4.40
CA ALA A 172 -7.04 4.94 -4.88
C ALA A 172 -6.40 5.80 -3.79
N GLU A 173 -5.27 6.45 -4.12
CA GLU A 173 -4.75 7.57 -3.36
C GLU A 173 -5.61 8.82 -3.68
N VAL A 174 -6.18 9.42 -2.65
CA VAL A 174 -7.09 10.54 -2.77
C VAL A 174 -6.76 11.68 -1.82
N ILE A 175 -7.23 12.89 -2.16
CA ILE A 175 -7.16 14.08 -1.33
C ILE A 175 -8.57 14.50 -0.94
N PHE A 176 -8.74 14.90 0.32
CA PHE A 176 -10.01 15.40 0.82
C PHE A 176 -10.42 16.72 0.16
N ALA A 177 -11.65 16.80 -0.34
CA ALA A 177 -12.21 17.99 -1.00
C ALA A 177 -13.41 18.58 -0.24
N GLY A 178 -13.98 17.85 0.71
CA GLY A 178 -15.10 18.32 1.52
C GLY A 178 -16.02 17.17 1.92
N TYR A 179 -17.12 17.50 2.57
CA TYR A 179 -18.12 16.52 2.99
C TYR A 179 -19.50 17.18 3.08
N ASN A 180 -20.54 16.36 2.96
CA ASN A 180 -21.95 16.75 3.16
C ASN A 180 -22.51 15.85 4.27
N ARG A 181 -22.96 16.45 5.38
CA ARG A 181 -23.52 15.71 6.52
C ARG A 181 -24.91 15.15 6.22
N ASP A 182 -25.75 15.92 5.54
CA ASP A 182 -27.15 15.58 5.25
C ASP A 182 -27.22 14.28 4.43
N ASN A 183 -26.31 14.14 3.47
CA ASN A 183 -26.23 12.96 2.60
C ASN A 183 -25.16 11.94 3.04
N GLN A 184 -24.45 12.18 4.15
CA GLN A 184 -23.32 11.37 4.63
C GLN A 184 -22.27 11.06 3.54
N GLN A 185 -21.90 12.09 2.78
CA GLN A 185 -20.98 12.00 1.65
C GLN A 185 -19.63 12.64 1.95
N ILE A 186 -18.55 12.01 1.49
CA ILE A 186 -17.21 12.61 1.47
C ILE A 186 -16.81 12.86 0.03
N ASN A 187 -16.46 14.11 -0.28
CA ASN A 187 -15.91 14.49 -1.57
C ASN A 187 -14.40 14.35 -1.53
N VAL A 188 -13.84 13.69 -2.53
CA VAL A 188 -12.40 13.50 -2.69
C VAL A 188 -11.95 13.79 -4.11
N ARG A 189 -10.66 14.05 -4.29
CA ARG A 189 -10.02 14.14 -5.62
C ARG A 189 -8.98 13.03 -5.75
N PRO A 190 -8.87 12.35 -6.90
CA PRO A 190 -7.75 11.47 -7.16
C PRO A 190 -6.43 12.24 -7.07
N ARG A 191 -5.42 11.65 -6.42
CA ARG A 191 -4.15 12.35 -6.17
C ARG A 191 -3.40 12.73 -7.44
N PHE A 192 -3.50 11.93 -8.50
CA PHE A 192 -2.87 12.22 -9.79
C PHE A 192 -3.44 13.49 -10.47
N GLY A 193 -4.67 13.89 -10.11
CA GLY A 193 -5.39 15.01 -10.74
C GLY A 193 -5.05 16.38 -10.16
N VAL A 194 -4.36 16.45 -9.01
CA VAL A 194 -4.23 17.69 -8.21
C VAL A 194 -3.37 18.77 -8.88
N ASN A 195 -2.37 18.35 -9.66
CA ASN A 195 -1.51 19.25 -10.44
C ASN A 195 -1.88 19.26 -11.94
N SER A 196 -3.06 18.75 -12.28
CA SER A 196 -3.58 18.79 -13.63
C SER A 196 -4.73 19.79 -13.67
N ASN A 197 -4.99 20.39 -14.83
CA ASN A 197 -6.19 21.21 -15.06
C ASN A 197 -7.50 20.37 -15.04
N MET A 198 -7.49 19.17 -14.43
CA MET A 198 -8.63 18.29 -14.30
C MET A 198 -9.24 18.46 -12.91
N ASP A 199 -10.41 19.09 -12.82
CA ASP A 199 -11.20 19.15 -11.58
C ASP A 199 -12.00 17.85 -11.40
N LEU A 200 -11.28 16.76 -11.16
CA LEU A 200 -11.90 15.45 -10.89
C LEU A 200 -12.40 15.41 -9.45
N LYS A 201 -13.72 15.29 -9.29
CA LYS A 201 -14.40 15.16 -7.99
C LYS A 201 -15.10 13.82 -7.88
N PHE A 202 -14.78 13.07 -6.84
CA PHE A 202 -15.26 11.73 -6.57
C PHE A 202 -16.02 11.73 -5.25
N ILE A 203 -17.02 10.86 -5.11
CA ILE A 203 -17.94 10.83 -3.98
C ILE A 203 -17.88 9.48 -3.27
N LEU A 204 -17.71 9.52 -1.95
CA LEU A 204 -17.81 8.36 -1.07
C LEU A 204 -19.15 8.43 -0.35
N HIS A 205 -19.99 7.42 -0.54
CA HIS A 205 -21.25 7.27 0.18
C HIS A 205 -21.04 6.37 1.40
N ILE A 206 -21.42 6.86 2.58
CA ILE A 206 -21.26 6.14 3.85
C ILE A 206 -22.63 6.09 4.56
N ASP A 207 -23.33 4.97 4.46
CA ASP A 207 -24.68 4.82 5.04
C ASP A 207 -24.70 4.83 6.58
N ASN A 208 -23.55 4.55 7.21
CA ASN A 208 -23.44 4.44 8.65
C ASN A 208 -22.85 5.72 9.26
N GLU A 209 -23.68 6.46 9.98
CA GLU A 209 -23.33 7.76 10.56
C GLU A 209 -22.13 7.70 11.51
N LYS A 210 -21.99 6.63 12.30
CA LYS A 210 -20.83 6.45 13.20
C LYS A 210 -19.53 6.29 12.41
N ILE A 211 -19.58 5.55 11.30
CA ILE A 211 -18.42 5.40 10.40
C ILE A 211 -18.11 6.75 9.74
N PHE A 212 -19.13 7.44 9.22
CA PHE A 212 -18.99 8.74 8.58
C PHE A 212 -18.32 9.76 9.50
N ASN A 213 -18.88 9.98 10.70
CA ASN A 213 -18.35 10.93 11.68
C ASN A 213 -16.91 10.58 12.11
N SER A 214 -16.61 9.29 12.29
CA SER A 214 -15.27 8.84 12.67
C SER A 214 -14.24 9.06 11.55
N LEU A 215 -14.62 8.84 10.29
CA LEU A 215 -13.75 9.10 9.15
C LEU A 215 -13.48 10.60 8.97
N ILE A 216 -14.50 11.45 9.05
CA ILE A 216 -14.33 12.91 9.01
C ILE A 216 -13.35 13.38 10.09
N LYS A 217 -13.55 12.94 11.34
CA LYS A 217 -12.64 13.28 12.44
C LYS A 217 -11.19 12.87 12.11
N LYS A 218 -10.96 11.63 11.68
CA LYS A 218 -9.61 11.15 11.30
C LYS A 218 -8.98 11.96 10.17
N ILE A 219 -9.75 12.32 9.14
CA ILE A 219 -9.26 13.12 8.01
C ILE A 219 -8.81 14.51 8.50
N LEU A 220 -9.61 15.15 9.35
CA LEU A 220 -9.32 16.47 9.90
C LEU A 220 -8.11 16.43 10.85
N ASP A 221 -8.06 15.46 11.77
CA ASP A 221 -6.95 15.26 12.71
C ASP A 221 -5.60 15.02 12.01
N LYS A 222 -5.64 14.47 10.79
CA LYS A 222 -4.44 14.25 9.95
C LYS A 222 -4.12 15.43 9.03
N ASN A 223 -4.65 16.62 9.32
CA ASN A 223 -4.47 17.84 8.51
C ASN A 223 -4.83 17.62 7.04
N LYS A 224 -5.87 16.82 6.76
CA LYS A 224 -6.34 16.54 5.39
C LYS A 224 -5.23 16.00 4.48
N LYS A 225 -4.21 15.34 5.05
CA LYS A 225 -3.20 14.61 4.28
C LYS A 225 -3.88 13.62 3.35
N PRO A 226 -3.27 13.30 2.19
CA PRO A 226 -3.80 12.26 1.32
C PRO A 226 -4.07 10.97 2.11
N PHE A 227 -4.97 10.15 1.60
CA PHE A 227 -5.30 8.86 2.20
C PHE A 227 -5.71 7.89 1.09
N VAL A 228 -5.90 6.64 1.46
CA VAL A 228 -6.14 5.55 0.52
C VAL A 228 -7.52 4.96 0.74
N ILE A 229 -8.23 4.72 -0.36
CA ILE A 229 -9.55 4.10 -0.37
C ILE A 229 -9.48 2.83 -1.19
N PHE A 230 -9.94 1.72 -0.62
CA PHE A 230 -10.19 0.49 -1.35
C PHE A 230 -11.69 0.25 -1.43
N ALA A 231 -12.23 0.33 -2.64
CA ALA A 231 -13.66 0.22 -2.88
C ALA A 231 -13.94 -0.35 -4.28
N LYS A 232 -15.16 -0.83 -4.46
CA LYS A 232 -15.73 -1.03 -5.78
C LYS A 232 -16.29 0.31 -6.26
N TRP A 233 -15.66 0.86 -7.29
CA TRP A 233 -16.03 2.13 -7.90
C TRP A 233 -16.97 1.90 -9.07
N ASP A 234 -17.95 2.79 -9.15
CA ASP A 234 -18.80 2.99 -10.30
C ASP A 234 -18.61 4.43 -10.76
N ASN A 235 -17.83 4.58 -11.82
CA ASN A 235 -17.36 5.87 -12.30
C ASN A 235 -16.64 6.72 -11.24
N THR A 236 -17.27 7.79 -10.76
CA THR A 236 -16.69 8.72 -9.79
C THR A 236 -17.18 8.45 -8.37
N GLU A 237 -17.93 7.37 -8.16
CA GLU A 237 -18.64 7.11 -6.91
C GLU A 237 -18.31 5.73 -6.35
N CYS A 238 -18.36 5.60 -5.02
CA CYS A 238 -18.26 4.30 -4.36
C CYS A 238 -18.99 4.29 -3.01
N LYS A 239 -19.25 3.09 -2.49
CA LYS A 239 -19.81 2.88 -1.14
C LYS A 239 -18.72 2.43 -0.15
N ILE A 240 -18.75 3.00 1.05
CA ILE A 240 -17.88 2.65 2.15
C ILE A 240 -18.71 2.03 3.27
N TYR A 241 -18.51 0.73 3.48
CA TYR A 241 -19.20 -0.09 4.46
C TYR A 241 -18.45 -0.18 5.79
N SER A 242 -17.12 -0.01 5.77
CA SER A 242 -16.29 -0.10 6.97
C SER A 242 -15.08 0.82 6.93
N GLN A 243 -14.56 1.19 8.11
CA GLN A 243 -13.30 1.91 8.21
C GLN A 243 -12.10 1.12 7.67
N LYS A 244 -12.23 -0.21 7.50
CA LYS A 244 -11.15 -1.05 6.96
C LYS A 244 -10.88 -0.77 5.49
N GLN A 245 -11.83 -0.14 4.78
CA GLN A 245 -11.67 0.32 3.40
C GLN A 245 -10.82 1.59 3.28
N VAL A 246 -10.62 2.32 4.38
CA VAL A 246 -9.92 3.61 4.39
C VAL A 246 -8.62 3.48 5.18
N VAL A 247 -7.50 3.76 4.52
CA VAL A 247 -6.17 3.70 5.13
C VAL A 247 -5.56 5.09 5.13
N PHE A 248 -4.95 5.47 6.25
CA PHE A 248 -4.13 6.68 6.37
C PHE A 248 -2.68 6.25 6.44
N PRO A 249 -2.05 5.92 5.29
CA PRO A 249 -0.69 5.41 5.31
C PRO A 249 0.28 6.50 5.76
N THR A 250 1.37 6.07 6.38
CA THR A 250 2.42 6.99 6.83
C THR A 250 3.21 7.54 5.65
N ILE A 251 3.07 6.94 4.46
CA ILE A 251 3.82 7.26 3.25
C ILE A 251 2.88 7.31 2.06
N ILE A 252 2.82 8.48 1.46
CA ILE A 252 2.07 8.77 0.25
C ILE A 252 3.03 9.61 -0.59
N ASN A 253 3.84 8.91 -1.39
CA ASN A 253 4.82 9.51 -2.31
C ASN A 253 4.19 9.54 -3.68
#